data_AF-A0A4W5Q0P2-F1
#
_entry.id   AF-A0A4W5Q0P2-F1
#
_cell.length_a   1.000
_cell.length_b   1.000
_cell.length_c   1.000
_cell.angle_alpha   90.00
_cell.angle_beta   90.00
_cell.angle_gamma   90.00
#
_symmetry.space_group_name_H-M   'P 1'
#
loop_
_entity.id
_entity.type
_entity.pdbx_description
1 polymer ?
#
loop_
_entity_poly.entity_id
_entity_poly.type
_entity_poly.pdbx_seq_one_letter_code
_entity_poly.pdbx_strand_id
1 'polypeptide(L)'
;MGSKQTMNTSSLCGVGNIFVCRRSLCVSVRYVPYWVGVCMCLCVFACVCVCVCVHVCVLLASMCVVPIFKYFLTCLPSLQSDSTVTITCADGKWNKQVSCEPVDCGLPDKYHVHPAHFNFPEGTTYGKRSTFQCREPAQLVGSNNTLTCLEDGLWSFPEALCELRCPASPHVPNAMLQTKRCNDTGLKVGSLCKYKCKPGYHVTNKRAFKRQCTEDGSWLEGACEPVTCDPPPAIFHGMYQCTDGFRFDSTCWINCPRANHTVRPLHTAPCKQVCLSLLRRSTVCLCSLLCTMGLKWYPHPEVLHCIKRCDPFIGDNYCDSVNNRAFCNYDGGDCCHSTVKTKKVSSTERLDLDFTKPSQDKMASSYLPFEVV
;
A
#
# COMPACT_ATOMS: atom_id res chain seq x y z
N MET A 1 35.63 -65.75 -72.53
CA MET A 1 36.06 -65.25 -71.21
C MET A 1 34.83 -65.10 -70.32
N GLY A 2 34.79 -65.83 -69.19
CA GLY A 2 33.90 -65.70 -67.99
C GLY A 2 32.37 -65.71 -68.20
N SER A 3 31.58 -66.73 -67.85
CA SER A 3 31.19 -67.26 -66.51
C SER A 3 30.24 -66.38 -65.68
N LYS A 4 29.07 -66.97 -65.35
CA LYS A 4 27.90 -66.52 -64.55
C LYS A 4 28.19 -65.59 -63.36
N GLN A 5 27.28 -64.64 -63.10
CA GLN A 5 26.88 -64.25 -61.74
C GLN A 5 25.34 -64.13 -61.59
N THR A 6 24.85 -65.04 -60.76
CA THR A 6 23.66 -65.10 -59.92
C THR A 6 22.76 -63.85 -59.75
N MET A 7 21.45 -64.07 -59.92
CA MET A 7 20.38 -63.25 -59.32
C MET A 7 20.58 -63.17 -57.80
N ASN A 8 20.64 -61.95 -57.28
CA ASN A 8 20.42 -61.69 -55.87
C ASN A 8 19.08 -60.96 -55.73
N THR A 9 18.07 -61.71 -55.29
CA THR A 9 16.79 -61.18 -54.82
C THR A 9 16.99 -60.51 -53.48
N SER A 10 17.13 -59.18 -53.47
CA SER A 10 17.03 -58.38 -52.25
C SER A 10 16.39 -57.03 -52.59
N SER A 11 15.13 -57.04 -53.00
CA SER A 11 14.31 -55.82 -52.96
C SER A 11 13.91 -55.59 -51.50
N LEU A 12 14.71 -54.80 -50.79
CA LEU A 12 14.35 -54.25 -49.48
C LEU A 12 13.02 -53.50 -49.61
N CYS A 13 11.94 -54.03 -49.01
CA CYS A 13 10.77 -53.22 -48.70
C CYS A 13 11.21 -52.19 -47.64
N GLY A 14 11.56 -50.99 -48.10
CA GLY A 14 12.02 -49.89 -47.26
C GLY A 14 10.92 -49.36 -46.33
N VAL A 15 11.35 -48.80 -45.20
CA VAL A 15 10.49 -48.02 -44.29
C VAL A 15 9.82 -46.89 -45.09
N GLY A 16 8.50 -46.80 -45.04
CA GLY A 16 7.71 -45.78 -45.74
C GLY A 16 6.95 -44.86 -44.78
N ASN A 17 6.74 -43.61 -45.19
CA ASN A 17 5.84 -42.66 -44.53
C ASN A 17 4.64 -42.39 -45.46
N ILE A 18 3.42 -42.35 -44.90
CA ILE A 18 2.18 -42.03 -45.61
C ILE A 18 1.50 -40.88 -44.88
N PHE A 19 1.03 -39.86 -45.60
CA PHE A 19 0.27 -38.76 -45.01
C PHE A 19 -1.22 -39.00 -45.22
N VAL A 20 -1.98 -39.07 -44.13
CA VAL A 20 -3.43 -39.24 -44.16
C VAL A 20 -4.06 -37.95 -43.66
N CYS A 21 -4.85 -37.29 -44.52
CA CYS A 21 -5.53 -36.04 -44.18
C CYS A 21 -7.04 -36.23 -44.20
N ARG A 22 -7.74 -35.70 -43.18
CA ARG A 22 -9.20 -35.58 -43.15
C ARG A 22 -9.55 -34.15 -42.75
N ARG A 23 -10.07 -33.36 -43.70
CA ARG A 23 -10.18 -31.89 -43.59
C ARG A 23 -8.79 -31.26 -43.33
N SER A 24 -8.70 -30.25 -42.47
CA SER A 24 -7.45 -29.56 -42.08
C SER A 24 -6.54 -30.37 -41.14
N LEU A 25 -6.92 -31.59 -40.80
CA LEU A 25 -6.18 -32.49 -39.90
C LEU A 25 -5.38 -33.47 -40.75
N CYS A 26 -4.05 -33.48 -40.61
CA CYS A 26 -3.16 -34.39 -41.31
C CYS A 26 -2.30 -35.15 -40.29
N VAL A 27 -2.10 -36.44 -40.54
CA VAL A 27 -1.31 -37.34 -39.69
C VAL A 27 -0.28 -38.04 -40.55
N SER A 28 0.96 -38.12 -40.07
CA SER A 28 2.00 -38.93 -40.72
C SER A 28 1.97 -40.34 -40.13
N VAL A 29 1.89 -41.34 -40.99
CA VAL A 29 1.89 -42.76 -40.63
C VAL A 29 3.20 -43.37 -41.12
N ARG A 30 4.07 -43.73 -40.18
CA ARG A 30 5.28 -44.52 -40.47
C ARG A 30 4.99 -45.99 -40.21
N TYR A 31 5.41 -46.88 -41.11
CA TYR A 31 5.27 -48.33 -40.93
C TYR A 31 6.62 -49.05 -41.05
N VAL A 32 6.77 -50.14 -40.31
CA VAL A 32 7.97 -51.00 -40.33
C VAL A 32 7.56 -52.46 -40.55
N PRO A 33 8.03 -53.14 -41.61
CA PRO A 33 7.76 -54.56 -41.81
C PRO A 33 8.45 -55.41 -40.75
N TYR A 34 7.69 -56.29 -40.08
CA TYR A 34 8.27 -57.40 -39.32
C TYR A 34 8.36 -58.63 -40.23
N TRP A 35 9.57 -59.15 -40.42
CA TRP A 35 9.77 -60.45 -41.06
C TRP A 35 9.32 -61.55 -40.09
N VAL A 36 8.21 -62.23 -40.41
CA VAL A 36 7.86 -63.51 -39.79
C VAL A 36 7.92 -64.53 -40.93
N GLY A 37 8.81 -65.51 -40.79
CA GLY A 37 9.24 -66.39 -41.87
C GLY A 37 8.12 -67.20 -42.54
N VAL A 38 8.45 -67.60 -43.78
CA VAL A 38 7.80 -68.57 -44.68
C VAL A 38 6.54 -68.09 -45.40
N CYS A 39 6.72 -67.42 -46.55
CA CYS A 39 5.67 -67.30 -47.57
C CYS A 39 5.89 -68.36 -48.66
N MET A 40 5.00 -69.36 -48.72
CA MET A 40 4.81 -70.21 -49.89
C MET A 40 4.31 -69.35 -51.06
N CYS A 41 5.08 -69.31 -52.15
CA CYS A 41 4.64 -68.76 -53.42
C CYS A 41 3.57 -69.67 -54.05
N LEU A 42 2.33 -69.21 -54.09
CA LEU A 42 1.35 -69.64 -55.09
C LEU A 42 1.27 -68.56 -56.16
N CYS A 43 2.14 -68.69 -57.16
CA CYS A 43 2.12 -67.90 -58.37
C CYS A 43 0.93 -68.36 -59.23
N VAL A 44 -0.07 -67.50 -59.42
CA VAL A 44 -1.12 -67.70 -60.43
C VAL A 44 -1.24 -66.41 -61.24
N PHE A 45 -0.66 -66.49 -62.44
CA PHE A 45 -0.70 -65.58 -63.59
C PHE A 45 -0.06 -64.17 -63.50
N ALA A 46 0.79 -63.93 -64.49
CA ALA A 46 1.58 -62.73 -64.72
C ALA A 46 0.73 -61.50 -65.02
N CYS A 47 1.02 -60.37 -64.35
CA CYS A 47 0.71 -59.03 -64.85
C CYS A 47 1.56 -57.96 -64.15
N VAL A 48 2.49 -57.38 -64.91
CA VAL A 48 3.01 -55.99 -64.85
C VAL A 48 3.09 -55.35 -63.45
N CYS A 49 4.19 -55.61 -62.73
CA CYS A 49 4.56 -54.88 -61.51
C CYS A 49 5.28 -53.55 -61.83
N VAL A 50 4.61 -52.61 -62.49
CA VAL A 50 5.13 -51.25 -62.68
C VAL A 50 4.07 -50.24 -62.24
N CYS A 51 4.35 -49.57 -61.13
CA CYS A 51 3.78 -48.27 -60.76
C CYS A 51 2.27 -48.15 -60.43
N VAL A 52 1.61 -49.20 -59.92
CA VAL A 52 0.26 -49.05 -59.30
C VAL A 52 0.33 -48.99 -57.76
N CYS A 53 1.48 -49.30 -57.16
CA CYS A 53 1.63 -49.48 -55.71
C CYS A 53 1.54 -48.19 -54.87
N VAL A 54 1.84 -47.02 -55.42
CA VAL A 54 1.85 -45.78 -54.62
C VAL A 54 0.42 -45.32 -54.28
N HIS A 55 -0.52 -45.38 -55.23
CA HIS A 55 -1.92 -45.03 -54.97
C HIS A 55 -2.68 -46.11 -54.17
N VAL A 56 -2.33 -47.40 -54.34
CA VAL A 56 -2.92 -48.50 -53.57
C VAL A 56 -2.43 -48.46 -52.11
N CYS A 57 -1.16 -48.12 -51.85
CA CYS A 57 -0.66 -47.92 -50.49
C CYS A 57 -1.32 -46.74 -49.75
N VAL A 58 -1.69 -45.66 -50.46
CA VAL A 58 -2.39 -44.51 -49.85
C VAL A 58 -3.77 -44.91 -49.31
N LEU A 59 -4.50 -45.80 -50.00
CA LEU A 59 -5.77 -46.34 -49.51
C LEU A 59 -5.57 -47.36 -48.37
N LEU A 60 -4.51 -48.18 -48.42
CA LEU A 60 -4.21 -49.19 -47.42
C LEU A 60 -3.74 -48.65 -46.05
N ALA A 61 -3.26 -47.41 -45.94
CA ALA A 61 -2.98 -46.81 -44.63
C ALA A 61 -4.25 -46.36 -43.89
N SER A 62 -5.33 -46.08 -44.64
CA SER A 62 -6.64 -45.73 -44.09
C SER A 62 -7.54 -46.94 -43.78
N MET A 63 -7.13 -48.13 -44.20
CA MET A 63 -7.85 -49.39 -44.00
C MET A 63 -6.96 -50.32 -43.18
N CYS A 64 -7.45 -50.90 -42.08
CA CYS A 64 -6.68 -51.87 -41.29
C CYS A 64 -6.59 -53.18 -42.08
N VAL A 65 -5.57 -53.33 -42.95
CA VAL A 65 -5.49 -54.47 -43.89
C VAL A 65 -4.30 -55.39 -43.65
N VAL A 66 -3.29 -54.99 -42.86
CA VAL A 66 -2.08 -55.81 -42.69
C VAL A 66 -1.68 -55.96 -41.21
N PRO A 67 -1.91 -57.14 -40.60
CA PRO A 67 -1.69 -57.36 -39.16
C PRO A 67 -0.22 -57.51 -38.74
N ILE A 68 0.70 -57.62 -39.72
CA ILE A 68 2.13 -57.90 -39.50
C ILE A 68 2.93 -56.60 -39.25
N PHE A 69 2.32 -55.42 -39.45
CA PHE A 69 3.00 -54.13 -39.32
C PHE A 69 2.66 -53.43 -38.01
N LYS A 70 3.69 -52.84 -37.37
CA LYS A 70 3.48 -51.76 -36.39
C LYS A 70 3.41 -50.44 -37.13
N TYR A 71 2.38 -49.66 -36.82
CA TYR A 71 2.15 -48.34 -37.39
C TYR A 71 2.39 -47.30 -36.30
N PHE A 72 3.10 -46.23 -36.65
CA PHE A 72 3.31 -45.06 -35.79
C PHE A 72 2.53 -43.90 -36.39
N LEU A 73 1.55 -43.37 -35.65
CA LEU A 73 0.93 -42.10 -36.02
C LEU A 73 1.63 -40.97 -35.28
N THR A 74 2.05 -39.97 -36.03
CA THR A 74 2.53 -38.71 -35.49
C THR A 74 1.55 -37.62 -35.90
N CYS A 75 0.88 -37.01 -34.92
CA CYS A 75 0.11 -35.78 -35.18
C CYS A 75 1.08 -34.69 -35.65
N LEU A 76 0.66 -33.86 -36.60
CA LEU A 76 1.46 -32.70 -37.01
C LEU A 76 1.62 -31.71 -35.82
N PRO A 77 2.66 -30.86 -35.81
CA PRO A 77 2.93 -29.92 -34.71
C PRO A 77 1.74 -29.01 -34.35
N SER A 78 0.84 -28.75 -35.30
CA SER A 78 -0.38 -27.96 -35.07
C SER A 78 -1.51 -28.68 -34.32
N LEU A 79 -1.35 -29.98 -34.02
CA LEU A 79 -2.44 -30.89 -33.65
C LEU A 79 -2.16 -31.79 -32.44
N GLN A 80 -0.98 -31.73 -31.81
CA GLN A 80 -0.73 -32.19 -30.44
C GLN A 80 0.73 -31.93 -30.05
N SER A 81 1.03 -31.67 -28.76
CA SER A 81 2.39 -31.75 -28.26
C SER A 81 2.84 -33.22 -28.23
N ASP A 82 3.74 -33.58 -29.14
CA ASP A 82 4.63 -34.75 -29.07
C ASP A 82 4.00 -36.09 -28.63
N SER A 83 2.95 -36.55 -29.30
CA SER A 83 2.44 -37.92 -29.09
C SER A 83 2.58 -38.77 -30.36
N THR A 84 3.71 -39.46 -30.47
CA THR A 84 3.82 -40.59 -31.41
C THR A 84 3.07 -41.78 -30.83
N VAL A 85 1.90 -42.09 -31.38
CA VAL A 85 1.06 -43.19 -30.90
C VAL A 85 1.32 -44.43 -31.74
N THR A 86 1.77 -45.52 -31.11
CA THR A 86 1.89 -46.83 -31.76
C THR A 86 0.54 -47.53 -31.79
N ILE A 87 0.11 -47.93 -32.97
CA ILE A 87 -1.09 -48.74 -33.20
C ILE A 87 -0.75 -50.03 -33.95
N THR A 88 -1.58 -51.05 -33.74
CA THR A 88 -1.47 -52.35 -34.42
C THR A 88 -2.83 -52.74 -35.02
N CYS A 89 -2.79 -53.38 -36.17
CA CYS A 89 -3.97 -53.89 -36.86
C CYS A 89 -4.13 -55.39 -36.53
N ALA A 90 -5.32 -55.82 -36.09
CA ALA A 90 -5.66 -57.23 -35.90
C ALA A 90 -7.12 -57.45 -36.33
N ASP A 91 -7.39 -58.52 -37.09
CA ASP A 91 -8.73 -58.88 -37.57
C ASP A 91 -9.51 -57.73 -38.25
N GLY A 92 -8.79 -56.90 -39.01
CA GLY A 92 -9.39 -55.75 -39.71
C GLY A 92 -9.77 -54.56 -38.80
N LYS A 93 -9.39 -54.58 -37.51
CA LYS A 93 -9.64 -53.49 -36.55
C LYS A 93 -8.35 -52.93 -35.96
N TRP A 94 -8.29 -51.61 -35.84
CA TRP A 94 -7.22 -50.94 -35.11
C TRP A 94 -7.38 -51.20 -33.61
N ASN A 95 -6.28 -51.52 -32.94
CA ASN A 95 -6.27 -51.74 -31.49
C ASN A 95 -6.56 -50.46 -30.68
N LYS A 96 -6.37 -49.29 -31.29
CA LYS A 96 -6.57 -47.96 -30.68
C LYS A 96 -7.19 -47.02 -31.69
N GLN A 97 -8.16 -46.24 -31.24
CA GLN A 97 -8.68 -45.10 -31.97
C GLN A 97 -7.85 -43.87 -31.60
N VAL A 98 -7.21 -43.24 -32.59
CA VAL A 98 -6.38 -42.04 -32.40
C VAL A 98 -7.11 -40.85 -33.02
N SER A 99 -7.33 -39.80 -32.22
CA SER A 99 -7.89 -38.52 -32.66
C SER A 99 -6.88 -37.45 -32.32
N CYS A 100 -6.43 -36.68 -33.31
CA CYS A 100 -5.59 -35.51 -33.08
C CYS A 100 -6.51 -34.30 -32.92
N GLU A 101 -6.38 -33.58 -31.80
CA GLU A 101 -7.15 -32.36 -31.52
C GLU A 101 -6.26 -31.13 -31.66
N PRO A 102 -6.77 -30.01 -32.22
CA PRO A 102 -5.95 -28.80 -32.34
C PRO A 102 -5.34 -28.40 -31.01
N VAL A 103 -4.04 -28.06 -31.01
CA VAL A 103 -3.41 -27.47 -29.82
C VAL A 103 -4.09 -26.13 -29.55
N ASP A 104 -4.59 -25.97 -28.33
CA ASP A 104 -5.29 -24.78 -27.88
C ASP A 104 -4.67 -24.28 -26.58
N CYS A 105 -4.14 -23.06 -26.62
CA CYS A 105 -3.50 -22.44 -25.46
C CYS A 105 -4.52 -21.85 -24.48
N GLY A 106 -5.79 -21.72 -24.88
CA GLY A 106 -6.84 -21.13 -24.06
C GLY A 106 -6.48 -19.72 -23.57
N LEU A 107 -6.85 -19.41 -22.31
CA LEU A 107 -6.51 -18.13 -21.68
C LEU A 107 -5.07 -18.13 -21.16
N PRO A 108 -4.28 -17.08 -21.44
CA PRO A 108 -2.95 -16.91 -20.86
C PRO A 108 -2.96 -16.92 -19.32
N ASP A 109 -1.92 -17.49 -18.73
CA ASP A 109 -1.76 -17.53 -17.27
C ASP A 109 -1.66 -16.12 -16.68
N LYS A 110 -2.41 -15.88 -15.61
CA LYS A 110 -2.43 -14.63 -14.82
C LYS A 110 -1.06 -14.26 -14.25
N TYR A 111 -0.10 -15.18 -14.13
CA TYR A 111 1.23 -14.86 -13.59
C TYR A 111 2.18 -14.25 -14.62
N HIS A 112 1.90 -14.38 -15.92
CA HIS A 112 2.78 -13.88 -16.98
C HIS A 112 2.54 -12.40 -17.28
N VAL A 113 1.28 -11.98 -17.39
CA VAL A 113 0.92 -10.60 -17.74
C VAL A 113 -0.35 -10.19 -16.97
N HIS A 114 -0.18 -9.65 -15.76
CA HIS A 114 -1.30 -9.19 -14.92
C HIS A 114 -0.95 -7.90 -14.19
N PRO A 115 -1.90 -6.95 -14.06
CA PRO A 115 -3.29 -7.01 -14.51
C PRO A 115 -3.47 -6.53 -15.97
N ALA A 116 -4.04 -7.40 -16.82
CA ALA A 116 -4.27 -7.11 -18.25
C ALA A 116 -5.61 -7.65 -18.76
N HIS A 117 -6.08 -7.06 -19.87
CA HIS A 117 -7.15 -7.56 -20.72
C HIS A 117 -6.55 -8.17 -21.98
N PHE A 118 -6.93 -9.41 -22.30
CA PHE A 118 -6.47 -10.11 -23.50
C PHE A 118 -7.53 -10.06 -24.59
N ASN A 119 -7.08 -9.90 -25.83
CA ASN A 119 -7.89 -9.94 -27.04
C ASN A 119 -7.44 -11.12 -27.92
N PHE A 120 -8.39 -11.89 -28.44
CA PHE A 120 -8.16 -13.10 -29.23
C PHE A 120 -8.91 -13.02 -30.56
N PRO A 121 -8.48 -12.14 -31.50
CA PRO A 121 -9.23 -11.89 -32.73
C PRO A 121 -9.37 -13.13 -33.62
N GLU A 122 -8.40 -14.04 -33.55
CA GLU A 122 -8.33 -15.25 -34.39
C GLU A 122 -8.51 -16.56 -33.59
N GLY A 123 -8.93 -16.47 -32.32
CA GLY A 123 -8.98 -17.60 -31.38
C GLY A 123 -7.66 -17.88 -30.65
N THR A 124 -7.57 -19.04 -30.02
CA THR A 124 -6.50 -19.43 -29.07
C THR A 124 -5.69 -20.66 -29.50
N THR A 125 -5.94 -21.17 -30.70
CA THR A 125 -5.27 -22.36 -31.26
C THR A 125 -3.82 -22.09 -31.69
N TYR A 126 -3.03 -23.15 -31.91
CA TYR A 126 -1.64 -23.09 -32.36
C TYR A 126 -1.37 -22.05 -33.46
N GLY A 127 -0.31 -21.27 -33.28
CA GLY A 127 0.14 -20.22 -34.19
C GLY A 127 -0.73 -18.95 -34.18
N LYS A 128 -1.90 -18.96 -33.51
CA LYS A 128 -2.71 -17.76 -33.35
C LYS A 128 -2.07 -16.79 -32.37
N ARG A 129 -2.38 -15.52 -32.55
CA ARG A 129 -1.82 -14.40 -31.79
C ARG A 129 -2.87 -13.75 -30.93
N SER A 130 -2.51 -13.47 -29.69
CA SER A 130 -3.28 -12.66 -28.76
C SER A 130 -2.57 -11.34 -28.53
N THR A 131 -3.33 -10.25 -28.35
CA THR A 131 -2.79 -8.98 -27.89
C THR A 131 -3.34 -8.65 -26.52
N PHE A 132 -2.53 -7.99 -25.68
CA PHE A 132 -2.98 -7.57 -24.36
C PHE A 132 -2.85 -6.06 -24.13
N GLN A 133 -3.71 -5.55 -23.25
CA GLN A 133 -3.72 -4.17 -22.78
C GLN A 133 -3.72 -4.17 -21.26
N CYS A 134 -2.85 -3.37 -20.65
CA CYS A 134 -2.80 -3.29 -19.19
C CYS A 134 -4.06 -2.65 -18.64
N ARG A 135 -4.59 -3.21 -17.56
CA ARG A 135 -5.71 -2.62 -16.85
C ARG A 135 -5.20 -1.47 -15.99
N GLU A 136 -5.86 -0.32 -16.06
CA GLU A 136 -5.52 0.80 -15.17
C GLU A 136 -5.54 0.36 -13.69
N PRO A 137 -4.57 0.79 -12.87
CA PRO A 137 -3.52 1.78 -13.15
C PRO A 137 -2.19 1.19 -13.67
N ALA A 138 -2.15 -0.09 -14.06
CA ALA A 138 -0.95 -0.70 -14.60
C ALA A 138 -0.58 -0.13 -15.97
N GLN A 139 0.72 0.03 -16.22
CA GLN A 139 1.26 0.52 -17.48
C GLN A 139 2.09 -0.55 -18.18
N LEU A 140 2.05 -0.54 -19.52
CA LEU A 140 2.83 -1.44 -20.35
C LEU A 140 4.32 -1.10 -20.26
N VAL A 141 5.13 -2.09 -19.91
CA VAL A 141 6.59 -2.02 -19.92
C VAL A 141 7.09 -2.94 -21.02
N GLY A 142 7.69 -2.35 -22.05
CA GLY A 142 8.04 -3.02 -23.30
C GLY A 142 7.24 -2.46 -24.48
N SER A 143 7.51 -2.97 -25.68
CA SER A 143 6.86 -2.51 -26.92
C SER A 143 5.98 -3.58 -27.55
N ASN A 144 6.27 -4.87 -27.33
CA ASN A 144 5.56 -5.98 -27.94
C ASN A 144 4.52 -6.56 -26.98
N ASN A 145 3.25 -6.24 -27.21
CA ASN A 145 2.11 -6.73 -26.42
C ASN A 145 1.42 -7.95 -27.07
N THR A 146 2.13 -8.69 -27.93
CA THR A 146 1.60 -9.84 -28.67
C THR A 146 2.14 -11.14 -28.09
N LEU A 147 1.25 -12.11 -27.85
CA LEU A 147 1.58 -13.48 -27.49
C LEU A 147 1.21 -14.42 -28.63
N THR A 148 1.99 -15.47 -28.85
CA THR A 148 1.73 -16.48 -29.88
C THR A 148 1.52 -17.85 -29.23
N CYS A 149 0.48 -18.58 -29.62
CA CYS A 149 0.24 -19.93 -29.11
C CYS A 149 1.26 -20.92 -29.73
N LEU A 150 2.04 -21.58 -28.88
CA LEU A 150 3.12 -22.49 -29.26
C LEU A 150 2.65 -23.95 -29.31
N GLU A 151 3.52 -24.85 -29.79
CA GLU A 151 3.22 -26.27 -30.01
C GLU A 151 3.03 -27.08 -28.73
N ASP A 152 3.56 -26.58 -27.60
CA ASP A 152 3.41 -27.14 -26.27
C ASP A 152 2.08 -26.77 -25.61
N GLY A 153 1.22 -26.02 -26.31
CA GLY A 153 -0.05 -25.52 -25.76
C GLY A 153 0.12 -24.37 -24.79
N LEU A 154 1.30 -23.73 -24.76
CA LEU A 154 1.55 -22.53 -23.97
C LEU A 154 1.65 -21.30 -24.87
N TRP A 155 1.26 -20.15 -24.32
CA TRP A 155 1.55 -18.87 -24.95
C TRP A 155 3.04 -18.56 -24.86
N SER A 156 3.59 -17.94 -25.90
CA SER A 156 4.98 -17.49 -25.95
C SER A 156 5.35 -16.65 -24.74
N PHE A 157 6.63 -16.72 -24.32
CA PHE A 157 7.12 -15.90 -23.21
C PHE A 157 6.87 -14.40 -23.49
N PRO A 158 6.25 -13.66 -22.55
CA PRO A 158 5.92 -12.25 -22.78
C PRO A 158 7.18 -11.37 -22.83
N GLU A 159 7.34 -10.62 -23.91
CA GLU A 159 8.41 -9.61 -24.06
C GLU A 159 8.04 -8.24 -23.45
N ALA A 160 6.76 -8.05 -23.12
CA ALA A 160 6.26 -6.90 -22.38
C ALA A 160 5.40 -7.35 -21.20
N LEU A 161 5.39 -6.55 -20.14
CA LEU A 161 4.66 -6.84 -18.91
C LEU A 161 3.83 -5.63 -18.46
N CYS A 162 2.79 -5.89 -17.67
CA CYS A 162 2.00 -4.84 -17.04
C CYS A 162 2.54 -4.56 -15.64
N GLU A 163 3.24 -3.44 -15.48
CA GLU A 163 3.74 -3.03 -14.16
C GLU A 163 2.67 -2.17 -13.49
N LEU A 164 2.22 -2.58 -12.31
CA LEU A 164 1.36 -1.74 -11.48
C LEU A 164 2.11 -0.45 -11.14
N ARG A 165 1.46 0.67 -11.45
CA ARG A 165 1.95 2.01 -11.14
C ARG A 165 0.89 2.78 -10.39
N CYS A 166 1.35 3.74 -9.62
CA CYS A 166 0.47 4.54 -8.79
C CYS A 166 0.06 5.78 -9.57
N PRO A 167 -1.21 6.22 -9.42
CA PRO A 167 -1.61 7.53 -9.88
C PRO A 167 -0.83 8.61 -9.12
N ALA A 168 -0.95 9.85 -9.59
CA ALA A 168 -0.50 11.01 -8.85
C ALA A 168 -1.02 10.94 -7.41
N SER A 169 -0.17 11.32 -6.46
CA SER A 169 -0.50 11.25 -5.06
C SER A 169 -1.73 12.13 -4.76
N PRO A 170 -2.74 11.62 -4.05
CA PRO A 170 -4.00 12.32 -3.90
C PRO A 170 -3.84 13.63 -3.12
N HIS A 171 -4.70 14.60 -3.39
CA HIS A 171 -4.77 15.82 -2.60
C HIS A 171 -5.23 15.49 -1.17
N VAL A 172 -4.48 15.93 -0.17
CA VAL A 172 -4.85 15.78 1.24
C VAL A 172 -5.25 17.14 1.80
N PRO A 173 -6.50 17.30 2.28
CA PRO A 173 -6.95 18.54 2.91
C PRO A 173 -6.02 18.99 4.03
N ASN A 174 -5.80 20.30 4.14
CA ASN A 174 -4.93 20.89 5.16
C ASN A 174 -3.49 20.37 5.17
N ALA A 175 -3.03 19.78 4.06
CA ALA A 175 -1.64 19.41 3.84
C ALA A 175 -1.12 20.04 2.55
N MET A 176 0.20 20.12 2.45
CA MET A 176 0.94 20.56 1.28
C MET A 176 1.88 19.44 0.86
N LEU A 177 1.71 18.92 -0.35
CA LEU A 177 2.63 17.97 -0.94
C LEU A 177 4.00 18.64 -1.12
N GLN A 178 5.05 18.03 -0.57
CA GLN A 178 6.42 18.53 -0.62
C GLN A 178 7.23 17.90 -1.75
N THR A 179 6.85 16.69 -2.17
CA THR A 179 7.60 15.93 -3.18
C THR A 179 7.01 16.21 -4.57
N LYS A 180 7.67 17.03 -5.39
CA LYS A 180 7.15 17.48 -6.70
C LYS A 180 6.78 16.34 -7.66
N ARG A 181 7.61 15.29 -7.77
CA ARG A 181 7.35 14.10 -8.61
C ARG A 181 6.04 13.39 -8.30
N CYS A 182 5.50 13.59 -7.09
CA CYS A 182 4.25 12.98 -6.67
C CYS A 182 3.01 13.65 -7.26
N ASN A 183 3.17 14.76 -7.98
CA ASN A 183 2.11 15.33 -8.82
C ASN A 183 1.92 14.57 -10.14
N ASP A 184 2.91 13.78 -10.54
CA ASP A 184 2.89 13.05 -11.80
C ASP A 184 2.31 11.64 -11.60
N THR A 185 1.70 11.08 -12.64
CA THR A 185 1.24 9.68 -12.67
C THR A 185 2.40 8.74 -13.04
N GLY A 186 2.21 7.43 -12.84
CA GLY A 186 3.22 6.44 -13.24
C GLY A 186 4.30 6.21 -12.19
N LEU A 187 4.03 6.54 -10.93
CA LEU A 187 4.96 6.30 -9.82
C LEU A 187 5.10 4.80 -9.56
N LYS A 188 6.31 4.34 -9.20
CA LYS A 188 6.53 2.94 -8.86
C LYS A 188 5.84 2.58 -7.54
N VAL A 189 5.32 1.37 -7.45
CA VAL A 189 4.90 0.77 -6.17
C VAL A 189 6.01 0.92 -5.12
N GLY A 190 5.65 1.23 -3.88
CA GLY A 190 6.60 1.55 -2.82
C GLY A 190 7.09 3.00 -2.83
N SER A 191 6.71 3.83 -3.80
CA SER A 191 7.03 5.26 -3.81
C SER A 191 6.49 5.97 -2.56
N LEU A 192 7.32 6.84 -1.98
CA LEU A 192 6.98 7.64 -0.80
C LEU A 192 6.78 9.11 -1.17
N CYS A 193 5.61 9.65 -0.84
CA CYS A 193 5.24 11.05 -1.05
C CYS A 193 5.12 11.77 0.29
N LYS A 194 5.93 12.83 0.48
CA LYS A 194 5.98 13.58 1.73
C LYS A 194 4.98 14.73 1.71
N TYR A 195 4.22 14.85 2.78
CA TYR A 195 3.27 15.91 3.03
C TYR A 195 3.67 16.71 4.27
N LYS A 196 3.41 18.00 4.25
CA LYS A 196 3.55 18.90 5.39
C LYS A 196 2.17 19.47 5.74
N CYS A 197 1.72 19.29 6.97
CA CYS A 197 0.46 19.89 7.42
C CYS A 197 0.56 21.42 7.39
N LYS A 198 -0.53 22.07 6.97
CA LYS A 198 -0.67 23.52 7.02
C LYS A 198 -0.68 23.99 8.48
N PRO A 199 -0.34 25.27 8.77
CA PRO A 199 -0.46 25.83 10.11
C PRO A 199 -1.86 25.60 10.69
N GLY A 200 -1.93 25.27 11.98
CA GLY A 200 -3.16 24.85 12.64
C GLY A 200 -3.52 23.38 12.51
N TYR A 201 -2.71 22.57 11.84
CA TYR A 201 -2.94 21.13 11.70
C TYR A 201 -1.67 20.29 11.98
N HIS A 202 -1.87 19.04 12.40
CA HIS A 202 -0.81 18.08 12.69
C HIS A 202 -1.19 16.66 12.26
N VAL A 203 -0.27 15.74 12.43
CA VAL A 203 -0.47 14.30 12.24
C VAL A 203 0.29 13.59 13.34
N THR A 204 -0.40 12.96 14.28
CA THR A 204 0.25 12.24 15.39
C THR A 204 1.32 13.10 16.10
N ASN A 205 0.95 14.34 16.46
CA ASN A 205 1.83 15.35 17.08
C ASN A 205 3.05 15.80 16.25
N LYS A 206 3.08 15.50 14.94
CA LYS A 206 4.12 15.94 13.99
C LYS A 206 3.53 16.87 12.93
N ARG A 207 4.39 17.63 12.24
CA ARG A 207 3.97 18.56 11.17
C ARG A 207 4.08 17.99 9.75
N ALA A 208 4.56 16.76 9.61
CA ALA A 208 4.78 16.13 8.32
C ALA A 208 4.65 14.62 8.42
N PHE A 209 4.14 14.02 7.35
CA PHE A 209 4.00 12.57 7.20
C PHE A 209 4.36 12.15 5.77
N LYS A 210 4.40 10.85 5.54
CA LYS A 210 4.62 10.26 4.21
C LYS A 210 3.47 9.29 3.92
N ARG A 211 2.97 9.31 2.69
CA ARG A 211 2.11 8.25 2.15
C ARG A 211 2.96 7.34 1.28
N GLN A 212 2.73 6.04 1.38
CA GLN A 212 3.38 5.04 0.54
C GLN A 212 2.38 4.50 -0.46
N CYS A 213 2.83 4.32 -1.70
CA CYS A 213 2.06 3.57 -2.66
C CYS A 213 2.21 2.06 -2.40
N THR A 214 1.08 1.38 -2.29
CA THR A 214 0.97 -0.04 -1.95
C THR A 214 1.06 -0.93 -3.19
N GLU A 215 1.13 -2.24 -2.96
CA GLU A 215 1.29 -3.26 -4.02
C GLU A 215 0.12 -3.31 -5.00
N ASP A 216 -1.07 -2.93 -4.56
CA ASP A 216 -2.29 -2.79 -5.38
C ASP A 216 -2.34 -1.48 -6.18
N GLY A 217 -1.31 -0.63 -6.09
CA GLY A 217 -1.26 0.66 -6.80
C GLY A 217 -2.08 1.78 -6.15
N SER A 218 -2.58 1.57 -4.94
CA SER A 218 -3.28 2.59 -4.14
C SER A 218 -2.33 3.30 -3.16
N TRP A 219 -2.81 4.35 -2.48
CA TRP A 219 -2.00 5.14 -1.55
C TRP A 219 -2.46 4.90 -0.11
N LEU A 220 -1.55 4.48 0.78
CA LEU A 220 -1.83 4.37 2.23
C LEU A 220 -2.46 5.65 2.77
N GLU A 221 -3.39 5.53 3.70
CA GLU A 221 -4.09 6.68 4.28
C GLU A 221 -3.17 7.62 5.08
N GLY A 222 -3.61 8.86 5.20
CA GLY A 222 -2.91 9.87 5.99
C GLY A 222 -3.58 11.22 5.85
N ALA A 223 -3.99 11.79 6.98
CA ALA A 223 -4.71 13.06 7.06
C ALA A 223 -4.08 13.94 8.13
N CYS A 224 -4.24 15.25 7.96
CA CYS A 224 -3.88 16.22 9.00
C CYS A 224 -5.12 16.53 9.85
N GLU A 225 -4.98 16.43 11.16
CA GLU A 225 -6.00 16.75 12.16
C GLU A 225 -5.77 18.18 12.71
N PRO A 226 -6.84 18.90 13.10
CA PRO A 226 -6.70 20.26 13.62
C PRO A 226 -6.00 20.26 14.98
N VAL A 227 -5.07 21.19 15.16
CA VAL A 227 -4.45 21.46 16.46
C VAL A 227 -5.55 21.96 17.40
N THR A 228 -5.76 21.21 18.46
CA THR A 228 -6.67 21.55 19.56
C THR A 228 -5.89 21.42 20.87
N CYS A 229 -5.86 22.48 21.66
CA CYS A 229 -5.28 22.44 22.99
C CYS A 229 -6.26 21.79 23.98
N ASP A 230 -5.72 21.09 24.99
CA ASP A 230 -6.56 20.54 26.06
C ASP A 230 -7.30 21.66 26.81
N PRO A 231 -8.52 21.43 27.31
CA PRO A 231 -9.22 22.43 28.12
C PRO A 231 -8.33 22.95 29.27
N PRO A 232 -8.33 24.27 29.55
CA PRO A 232 -7.59 24.82 30.69
C PRO A 232 -7.97 24.10 32.01
N PRO A 233 -7.05 24.05 33.01
CA PRO A 233 -7.29 23.33 34.26
C PRO A 233 -8.62 23.67 34.94
N ALA A 234 -9.15 22.70 35.69
CA ALA A 234 -10.48 22.80 36.31
C ALA A 234 -10.69 24.05 37.18
N ILE A 235 -9.62 24.60 37.76
CA ILE A 235 -9.66 25.85 38.53
C ILE A 235 -10.13 27.06 37.72
N PHE A 236 -10.02 27.03 36.39
CA PHE A 236 -10.47 28.08 35.48
C PHE A 236 -11.76 27.72 34.73
N HIS A 237 -12.41 26.60 35.05
CA HIS A 237 -13.67 26.24 34.40
C HIS A 237 -14.72 27.34 34.59
N GLY A 238 -15.34 27.77 33.49
CA GLY A 238 -16.29 28.89 33.48
C GLY A 238 -15.67 30.27 33.69
N MET A 239 -14.34 30.37 33.86
CA MET A 239 -13.62 31.62 34.03
C MET A 239 -12.97 32.11 32.74
N TYR A 240 -12.81 31.27 31.71
CA TYR A 240 -12.19 31.70 30.46
C TYR A 240 -13.21 32.02 29.36
N GLN A 241 -12.88 33.02 28.55
CA GLN A 241 -13.55 33.31 27.28
C GLN A 241 -12.51 33.21 26.17
N CYS A 242 -12.77 32.36 25.17
CA CYS A 242 -11.84 32.11 24.08
C CYS A 242 -12.41 32.66 22.78
N THR A 243 -11.53 33.16 21.90
CA THR A 243 -11.92 33.64 20.58
C THR A 243 -12.49 32.55 19.68
N ASP A 244 -11.99 31.32 19.81
CA ASP A 244 -12.25 30.24 18.85
C ASP A 244 -12.19 28.85 19.49
N GLY A 245 -12.80 28.71 20.67
CA GLY A 245 -12.72 27.50 21.48
C GLY A 245 -11.27 27.19 21.88
N PHE A 246 -10.80 25.97 21.63
CA PHE A 246 -9.43 25.54 21.94
C PHE A 246 -8.59 25.27 20.69
N ARG A 247 -8.98 25.84 19.55
CA ARG A 247 -8.25 25.66 18.28
C ARG A 247 -6.95 26.46 18.26
N PHE A 248 -6.05 26.09 17.35
CA PHE A 248 -4.82 26.83 17.09
C PHE A 248 -5.05 28.34 16.94
N ASP A 249 -4.15 29.12 17.54
CA ASP A 249 -4.17 30.59 17.55
C ASP A 249 -5.36 31.19 18.32
N SER A 250 -6.21 30.35 18.94
CA SER A 250 -7.23 30.85 19.84
C SER A 250 -6.57 31.46 21.08
N THR A 251 -7.07 32.64 21.44
CA THR A 251 -6.67 33.36 22.64
C THR A 251 -7.79 33.28 23.66
N CYS A 252 -7.49 32.78 24.84
CA CYS A 252 -8.43 32.71 25.97
C CYS A 252 -8.06 33.72 27.05
N TRP A 253 -9.00 34.60 27.39
CA TRP A 253 -8.89 35.53 28.53
C TRP A 253 -9.51 34.89 29.76
N ILE A 254 -8.78 34.91 30.87
CA ILE A 254 -9.28 34.43 32.15
C ILE A 254 -9.91 35.62 32.90
N ASN A 255 -11.16 35.45 33.31
CA ASN A 255 -11.95 36.38 34.09
C ASN A 255 -12.06 35.85 35.51
N CYS A 256 -11.40 36.52 36.46
CA CYS A 256 -11.47 36.14 37.85
C CYS A 256 -12.89 36.39 38.41
N PRO A 257 -13.49 35.43 39.15
CA PRO A 257 -14.89 35.49 39.56
C PRO A 257 -15.19 36.60 40.57
N ARG A 258 -14.18 37.01 41.35
CA ARG A 258 -14.29 38.08 42.33
C ARG A 258 -13.88 39.41 41.67
N ALA A 259 -14.74 40.43 41.73
CA ALA A 259 -14.52 41.75 41.12
C ALA A 259 -13.16 42.40 41.52
N ASN A 260 -12.71 42.15 42.75
CA ASN A 260 -11.44 42.66 43.26
C ASN A 260 -10.24 41.75 42.94
N HIS A 261 -10.31 40.82 41.98
CA HIS A 261 -9.17 39.99 41.57
C HIS A 261 -8.74 40.29 40.13
N THR A 262 -7.49 39.99 39.82
CA THR A 262 -6.85 40.12 38.51
C THR A 262 -5.97 38.92 38.24
N VAL A 263 -5.91 38.51 36.98
CA VAL A 263 -5.00 37.46 36.52
C VAL A 263 -3.57 37.99 36.52
N ARG A 264 -2.65 37.25 37.12
CA ARG A 264 -1.21 37.55 37.07
C ARG A 264 -0.38 36.28 36.88
N PRO A 265 0.73 36.35 36.13
CA PRO A 265 1.73 35.29 36.07
C PRO A 265 2.57 35.22 37.35
N LEU A 266 2.88 34.01 37.82
CA LEU A 266 3.76 33.76 38.96
C LEU A 266 5.19 34.23 38.62
N HIS A 267 5.73 35.16 39.42
CA HIS A 267 7.09 35.72 39.33
C HIS A 267 7.38 36.80 38.26
N THR A 268 6.40 37.56 37.75
CA THR A 268 6.70 38.73 36.89
C THR A 268 5.79 39.94 37.11
N ALA A 269 6.28 41.11 36.67
CA ALA A 269 5.59 42.41 36.63
C ALA A 269 4.18 42.34 36.00
N PRO A 270 3.29 43.32 36.24
CA PRO A 270 1.91 43.31 35.71
C PRO A 270 1.90 43.08 34.19
N CYS A 271 1.00 42.20 33.74
CA CYS A 271 0.78 41.95 32.32
C CYS A 271 0.57 43.27 31.58
N LYS A 272 1.42 43.56 30.60
CA LYS A 272 1.12 44.58 29.60
C LYS A 272 0.34 43.92 28.46
N GLN A 273 -0.74 44.56 28.07
CA GLN A 273 -1.49 44.23 26.86
C GLN A 273 -0.52 44.32 25.66
N VAL A 274 -0.46 43.27 24.84
CA VAL A 274 0.28 43.14 23.56
C VAL A 274 1.70 42.60 23.66
N CYS A 275 1.89 41.40 23.09
CA CYS A 275 3.20 40.90 22.71
C CYS A 275 3.13 39.82 21.59
N LEU A 276 3.55 40.19 20.39
CA LEU A 276 4.15 39.35 19.34
C LEU A 276 4.76 40.35 18.33
N SER A 277 6.08 40.35 18.09
CA SER A 277 6.70 39.39 17.19
C SER A 277 8.15 39.05 17.55
N LEU A 278 8.54 37.87 17.06
CA LEU A 278 9.87 37.27 17.04
C LEU A 278 10.99 38.26 16.67
N LEU A 279 12.00 38.40 17.55
CA LEU A 279 13.45 38.64 17.30
C LEU A 279 14.05 39.55 18.39
N ARG A 280 14.91 38.95 19.23
CA ARG A 280 15.87 39.60 20.17
C ARG A 280 15.29 40.38 21.38
N ARG A 281 15.62 39.87 22.58
CA ARG A 281 15.62 40.52 23.91
C ARG A 281 14.35 41.31 24.29
N SER A 282 13.31 40.60 24.73
CA SER A 282 12.45 40.97 25.87
C SER A 282 11.45 39.85 26.18
N THR A 283 11.33 39.47 27.45
CA THR A 283 10.34 38.49 27.94
C THR A 283 8.96 39.10 27.98
N VAL A 284 8.07 38.49 27.22
CA VAL A 284 6.66 38.85 27.01
C VAL A 284 5.80 38.14 28.06
N CYS A 285 5.01 38.87 28.85
CA CYS A 285 4.04 38.30 29.79
C CYS A 285 2.61 38.47 29.23
N LEU A 286 1.98 37.37 28.81
CA LEU A 286 0.59 37.34 28.34
C LEU A 286 -0.34 37.06 29.53
N CYS A 287 -1.41 37.85 29.68
CA CYS A 287 -2.52 37.59 30.61
C CYS A 287 -3.63 36.73 29.97
N SER A 288 -3.33 36.12 28.84
CA SER A 288 -4.23 35.30 28.04
C SER A 288 -3.49 34.04 27.61
N LEU A 289 -4.20 32.94 27.53
CA LEU A 289 -3.67 31.68 27.02
C LEU A 289 -3.75 31.67 25.50
N LEU A 290 -2.63 31.43 24.82
CA LEU A 290 -2.57 31.25 23.37
C LEU A 290 -2.41 29.77 23.03
N CYS A 291 -3.30 29.21 22.21
CA CYS A 291 -3.14 27.82 21.76
C CYS A 291 -2.08 27.74 20.67
N THR A 292 -0.96 27.08 20.98
CA THR A 292 0.20 27.02 20.09
C THR A 292 0.18 25.78 19.20
N MET A 293 1.03 25.78 18.16
CA MET A 293 1.28 24.60 17.31
C MET A 293 1.80 23.36 18.07
N GLY A 294 2.17 23.49 19.34
CA GLY A 294 2.62 22.39 20.20
C GLY A 294 1.49 21.65 20.91
N LEU A 295 0.22 21.88 20.54
CA LEU A 295 -0.98 21.37 21.21
C LEU A 295 -1.09 21.81 22.68
N LYS A 296 -0.44 22.93 23.02
CA LYS A 296 -0.35 23.43 24.39
C LYS A 296 -0.62 24.92 24.44
N TRP A 297 -1.22 25.34 25.56
CA TRP A 297 -1.37 26.74 25.90
C TRP A 297 -0.03 27.38 26.25
N TYR A 298 0.16 28.60 25.79
CA TYR A 298 1.25 29.46 26.20
C TYR A 298 0.71 30.80 26.74
N PRO A 299 1.13 31.25 27.93
CA PRO A 299 1.94 30.50 28.89
C PRO A 299 1.20 29.25 29.40
N HIS A 300 1.91 28.34 30.06
CA HIS A 300 1.28 27.16 30.64
C HIS A 300 0.23 27.60 31.69
N PRO A 301 -0.99 27.04 31.74
CA PRO A 301 -2.04 27.58 32.59
C PRO A 301 -1.72 27.59 34.09
N GLU A 302 -0.84 26.69 34.54
CA GLU A 302 -0.40 26.61 35.94
C GLU A 302 0.39 27.84 36.42
N VAL A 303 0.95 28.64 35.51
CA VAL A 303 1.67 29.85 35.91
C VAL A 303 0.74 31.04 36.13
N LEU A 304 -0.55 30.92 35.80
CA LEU A 304 -1.52 31.99 35.97
C LEU A 304 -2.29 31.80 37.28
N HIS A 305 -2.54 32.90 38.00
CA HIS A 305 -3.35 32.90 39.21
C HIS A 305 -4.25 34.13 39.28
N CYS A 306 -5.42 33.98 39.92
CA CYS A 306 -6.29 35.09 40.27
C CYS A 306 -5.88 35.66 41.63
N ILE A 307 -5.31 36.87 41.63
CA ILE A 307 -4.80 37.54 42.83
C ILE A 307 -5.67 38.76 43.13
N LYS A 308 -5.98 39.03 44.40
CA LYS A 308 -6.69 40.26 44.81
C LYS A 308 -5.91 41.50 44.30
N ARG A 309 -6.61 42.49 43.74
CA ARG A 309 -6.08 43.81 43.37
C ARG A 309 -5.55 44.53 44.61
N CYS A 310 -4.63 45.47 44.41
CA CYS A 310 -4.25 46.40 45.47
C CYS A 310 -5.43 47.33 45.78
N ASP A 311 -5.60 47.66 47.05
CA ASP A 311 -6.59 48.64 47.49
C ASP A 311 -6.06 50.07 47.17
N PRO A 312 -6.92 51.11 47.06
CA PRO A 312 -6.53 52.42 46.52
C PRO A 312 -5.50 53.24 47.31
N PHE A 313 -5.28 52.90 48.59
CA PHE A 313 -4.49 53.70 49.54
C PHE A 313 -2.97 53.44 49.46
N ILE A 314 -2.45 53.14 48.27
CA ILE A 314 -1.02 52.87 48.07
C ILE A 314 -0.19 54.14 48.27
N GLY A 315 0.83 54.07 49.12
CA GLY A 315 1.78 55.18 49.31
C GLY A 315 1.21 56.32 50.16
N ASP A 316 0.28 56.01 51.07
CA ASP A 316 -0.38 57.00 51.93
C ASP A 316 0.36 57.24 53.27
N ASN A 317 1.57 56.65 53.43
CA ASN A 317 2.41 56.61 54.62
C ASN A 317 1.91 55.68 55.73
N TYR A 318 0.89 54.88 55.47
CA TYR A 318 0.46 53.81 56.34
C TYR A 318 0.86 52.47 55.73
N CYS A 319 1.19 51.46 56.55
CA CYS A 319 1.42 50.12 56.03
C CYS A 319 0.12 49.32 56.05
N ASP A 320 -0.58 49.31 54.92
CA ASP A 320 -1.77 48.51 54.70
C ASP A 320 -1.45 47.03 54.53
N SER A 321 -2.04 46.22 55.41
CA SER A 321 -1.87 44.76 55.36
C SER A 321 -2.33 44.13 54.03
N VAL A 322 -3.28 44.76 53.32
CA VAL A 322 -3.75 44.29 52.01
C VAL A 322 -2.72 44.58 50.92
N ASN A 323 -2.06 45.74 50.97
CA ASN A 323 -1.09 46.19 49.99
C ASN A 323 0.36 45.79 50.33
N ASN A 324 0.61 45.18 51.50
CA ASN A 324 1.88 44.53 51.88
C ASN A 324 2.17 43.26 51.05
N ARG A 325 2.26 43.44 49.74
CA ARG A 325 2.50 42.39 48.75
C ARG A 325 3.49 42.92 47.73
N ALA A 326 4.43 42.10 47.28
CA ALA A 326 5.45 42.50 46.31
C ALA A 326 4.86 43.15 45.05
N PHE A 327 3.71 42.65 44.57
CA PHE A 327 3.07 43.14 43.36
C PHE A 327 2.36 44.51 43.52
N CYS A 328 2.13 44.94 44.77
CA CYS A 328 1.68 46.29 45.14
C CYS A 328 2.88 47.18 45.54
N ASN A 329 4.11 46.74 45.25
CA ASN A 329 5.36 47.38 45.68
C ASN A 329 5.43 47.62 47.19
N TYR A 330 4.90 46.68 48.00
CA TYR A 330 4.84 46.79 49.46
C TYR A 330 4.19 48.10 49.90
N ASP A 331 2.97 48.32 49.43
CA ASP A 331 2.18 49.52 49.68
C ASP A 331 2.87 50.81 49.22
N GLY A 332 3.44 50.78 48.02
CA GLY A 332 4.19 51.93 47.50
C GLY A 332 5.52 52.18 48.20
N GLY A 333 5.92 51.32 49.14
CA GLY A 333 7.12 51.46 49.97
C GLY A 333 6.83 51.64 51.46
N ASP A 334 5.57 51.80 51.86
CA ASP A 334 5.19 52.08 53.26
C ASP A 334 5.31 50.85 54.18
N CYS A 335 5.27 49.65 53.59
CA CYS A 335 5.46 48.40 54.31
C CYS A 335 6.92 47.92 54.28
N CYS A 336 7.54 47.90 55.46
CA CYS A 336 8.87 47.34 55.71
C CYS A 336 8.88 46.55 57.03
N HIS A 337 9.99 45.88 57.37
CA HIS A 337 10.08 44.99 58.54
C HIS A 337 9.65 45.66 59.86
N SER A 338 9.88 46.97 60.00
CA SER A 338 9.52 47.76 61.18
C SER A 338 8.07 48.23 61.20
N THR A 339 7.40 48.38 60.05
CA THR A 339 6.02 48.90 59.97
C THR A 339 4.97 47.79 59.90
N VAL A 340 5.35 46.57 59.50
CA VAL A 340 4.46 45.41 59.48
C VAL A 340 4.30 44.78 60.87
N LYS A 341 3.05 44.62 61.34
CA LYS A 341 2.73 44.05 62.68
C LYS A 341 3.32 42.65 62.91
N THR A 342 3.48 41.86 61.85
CA THR A 342 4.00 40.49 61.88
C THR A 342 5.53 40.42 61.78
N LYS A 343 6.22 41.56 61.63
CA LYS A 343 7.64 41.65 61.23
C LYS A 343 7.97 40.90 59.93
N LYS A 344 6.96 40.60 59.10
CA LYS A 344 7.11 39.91 57.82
C LYS A 344 6.52 40.74 56.69
N VAL A 345 7.39 41.16 55.79
CA VAL A 345 7.03 41.72 54.49
C VAL A 345 6.72 40.54 53.55
N SER A 346 5.56 40.55 52.87
CA SER A 346 5.14 39.38 52.08
C SER A 346 5.93 39.29 50.78
N SER A 347 7.07 38.58 50.82
CA SER A 347 7.90 38.27 49.65
C SER A 347 7.25 37.26 48.70
N THR A 348 6.24 36.54 49.19
CA THR A 348 5.46 35.59 48.42
C THR A 348 4.10 36.21 48.14
N GLU A 349 3.70 36.23 46.88
CA GLU A 349 2.29 36.35 46.50
C GLU A 349 1.58 35.21 47.22
N ARG A 350 0.91 35.49 48.35
CA ARG A 350 0.14 34.47 49.04
C ARG A 350 -0.87 33.96 48.01
N LEU A 351 -0.66 32.73 47.56
CA LEU A 351 -1.64 31.94 46.84
C LEU A 351 -2.88 31.93 47.72
N ASP A 352 -3.86 32.77 47.39
CA ASP A 352 -5.24 32.53 47.80
C ASP A 352 -5.75 31.33 46.96
N LEU A 353 -5.05 30.18 47.06
CA LEU A 353 -5.58 28.87 46.71
C LEU A 353 -6.49 28.44 47.86
N ASP A 354 -7.54 29.21 48.11
CA ASP A 354 -8.65 28.75 48.93
C ASP A 354 -9.85 28.50 48.03
N PHE A 355 -9.71 27.43 47.25
CA PHE A 355 -10.81 26.67 46.68
C PHE A 355 -10.74 25.24 47.22
N THR A 356 -10.72 25.08 48.54
CA THR A 356 -11.12 23.78 49.11
C THR A 356 -12.64 23.65 48.98
N LYS A 357 -13.05 22.60 48.27
CA LYS A 357 -14.40 22.06 48.10
C LYS A 357 -15.27 22.11 49.36
N PRO A 358 -16.62 22.10 49.21
CA PRO A 358 -17.52 21.76 50.30
C PRO A 358 -17.49 20.24 50.58
N SER A 359 -17.95 19.88 51.78
CA SER A 359 -18.29 18.54 52.33
C SER A 359 -17.28 17.85 53.25
N GLN A 360 -17.69 17.87 54.53
CA GLN A 360 -17.61 16.85 55.59
C GLN A 360 -16.71 15.63 55.37
N ASP A 361 -15.79 15.38 56.31
CA ASP A 361 -15.86 14.17 57.12
C ASP A 361 -15.03 14.26 58.42
N LYS A 362 -15.49 13.48 59.40
CA LYS A 362 -15.14 13.46 60.82
C LYS A 362 -13.82 12.72 61.13
N MET A 363 -13.40 12.90 62.40
CA MET A 363 -12.45 12.09 63.20
C MET A 363 -10.96 12.30 62.86
N ALA A 364 -10.02 12.40 63.81
CA ALA A 364 -10.00 11.84 65.16
C ALA A 364 -9.17 12.69 66.14
N SER A 365 -9.53 12.51 67.41
CA SER A 365 -8.79 12.85 68.63
C SER A 365 -7.65 11.84 68.88
N SER A 366 -6.50 12.31 69.38
CA SER A 366 -5.57 11.64 70.34
C SER A 366 -4.32 12.54 70.52
N TYR A 367 -3.99 13.05 71.72
CA TYR A 367 -3.10 12.45 72.75
C TYR A 367 -1.73 12.03 72.15
N LEU A 368 -0.54 12.49 72.55
CA LEU A 368 0.04 13.00 73.81
C LEU A 368 1.37 13.77 73.52
N PRO A 369 1.95 14.48 74.51
CA PRO A 369 3.20 15.24 74.42
C PRO A 369 4.43 14.37 74.73
N PHE A 370 5.61 14.77 74.26
CA PHE A 370 6.89 14.38 74.86
C PHE A 370 7.91 15.52 74.76
N GLU A 371 8.75 15.56 75.78
CA GLU A 371 9.54 16.64 76.33
C GLU A 371 11.05 16.29 76.21
N VAL A 372 11.92 17.26 76.50
CA VAL A 372 13.35 17.15 76.89
C VAL A 372 14.40 16.80 75.80
N VAL A 373 15.24 17.78 75.42
CA VAL A 373 16.63 18.02 75.92
C VAL A 373 16.91 19.52 75.87
#